data_AF-A0A9E6B0X1-F1
#
_entry.id   AF-A0A9E6B0X1-F1
#
_cell.length_a   1.000
_cell.length_b   1.000
_cell.length_c   1.000
_cell.angle_alpha   90.00
_cell.angle_beta   90.00
_cell.angle_gamma   90.00
#
_symmetry.space_group_name_H-M   'P 1'
#
loop_
_entity.id
_entity.type
_entity.pdbx_description
1 polymer ?
#
loop_
_entity_poly.entity_id
_entity_poly.type
_entity_poly.pdbx_seq_one_letter_code
_entity_poly.pdbx_strand_id
1 'polypeptide(L)'
;MSTKSKVSHHACHHELLPNLNRINGQVQGVKNMIEQQRYCPDIIQQLSAVRAAIRSLELKILDKHISNCVSEAFIKQDKTIQQQKIDEICKLIKKI
;
A
#
# COMPACT_ATOMS: atom_id res chain seq x y z
N MET A 1 -5.71 10.56 36.92
CA MET A 1 -6.42 10.68 35.64
C MET A 1 -5.51 10.10 34.56
N SER A 2 -5.66 8.81 34.28
CA SER A 2 -4.78 8.09 33.34
C SER A 2 -5.19 8.37 31.90
N THR A 3 -4.31 8.99 31.14
CA THR A 3 -4.41 9.20 29.70
C THR A 3 -4.31 7.85 28.99
N LYS A 4 -5.45 7.31 28.54
CA LYS A 4 -5.49 6.06 27.76
C LYS A 4 -4.74 6.27 26.44
N SER A 5 -3.62 5.56 26.31
CA SER A 5 -2.79 5.45 25.12
C SER A 5 -3.63 4.96 23.93
N LYS A 6 -3.62 5.69 22.80
CA LYS A 6 -4.18 5.27 21.51
C LYS A 6 -3.33 4.10 20.98
N VAL A 7 -3.70 2.88 21.33
CA VAL A 7 -3.05 1.68 20.77
C VAL A 7 -3.53 1.51 19.33
N SER A 8 -2.72 1.96 18.38
CA SER A 8 -2.90 1.72 16.96
C SER A 8 -2.33 0.34 16.62
N HIS A 9 -3.22 -0.65 16.49
CA HIS A 9 -2.87 -1.96 15.93
C HIS A 9 -2.56 -1.75 14.44
N HIS A 10 -1.28 -1.62 14.11
CA HIS A 10 -0.83 -1.53 12.72
C HIS A 10 -0.69 -2.94 12.16
N ALA A 11 -1.31 -3.20 11.01
CA ALA A 11 -1.07 -4.44 10.29
C ALA A 11 0.43 -4.53 9.94
N CYS A 12 1.06 -5.64 10.32
CA CYS A 12 2.42 -5.94 9.87
C CYS A 12 2.37 -6.31 8.38
N HIS A 13 3.31 -5.83 7.55
CA HIS A 13 3.33 -6.08 6.09
C HIS A 13 4.65 -6.73 5.62
N HIS A 14 5.39 -7.39 6.52
CA HIS A 14 6.70 -7.97 6.20
C HIS A 14 6.66 -8.97 5.03
N GLU A 15 5.56 -9.69 4.87
CA GLU A 15 5.34 -10.62 3.76
C GLU A 15 5.27 -9.95 2.38
N LEU A 16 5.09 -8.63 2.33
CA LEU A 16 5.05 -7.84 1.09
C LEU A 16 6.42 -7.25 0.72
N LEU A 17 7.45 -7.41 1.56
CA LEU A 17 8.82 -6.99 1.24
C LEU A 17 9.34 -7.57 -0.10
N PRO A 18 9.06 -8.83 -0.48
CA PRO A 18 9.45 -9.35 -1.80
C PRO A 18 8.87 -8.54 -2.98
N ASN A 19 7.64 -8.03 -2.86
CA ASN A 19 7.02 -7.17 -3.88
C ASN A 19 7.78 -5.85 -4.00
N LEU A 20 8.12 -5.23 -2.86
CA LEU A 20 8.90 -3.99 -2.84
C LEU A 20 10.30 -4.19 -3.43
N ASN A 21 10.98 -5.29 -3.08
CA ASN A 21 12.28 -5.64 -3.64
C ASN A 21 12.23 -5.80 -5.17
N ARG A 22 11.17 -6.43 -5.69
CA ARG A 22 10.95 -6.55 -7.13
C ARG A 22 10.75 -5.19 -7.80
N ILE A 23 9.94 -4.30 -7.20
CA ILE A 23 9.74 -2.93 -7.70
C ILE A 23 11.07 -2.18 -7.72
N ASN A 24 11.88 -2.28 -6.67
CA ASN A 24 13.19 -1.67 -6.60
C ASN A 24 14.11 -2.16 -7.74
N GLY A 25 14.12 -3.46 -8.02
CA GLY A 25 14.86 -4.03 -9.16
C GLY A 25 14.37 -3.49 -10.51
N GLN A 26 13.06 -3.31 -10.69
CA GLN A 26 12.51 -2.72 -11.91
C GLN A 26 12.91 -1.24 -12.07
N VAL A 27 12.86 -0.44 -11.01
CA VAL A 27 13.30 0.96 -11.03
C VAL A 27 14.78 1.06 -11.36
N GLN A 28 15.61 0.21 -10.76
CA GLN A 28 17.04 0.13 -11.09
C GLN A 28 17.26 -0.29 -12.55
N GLY A 29 16.44 -1.21 -13.06
CA GLY A 29 16.43 -1.58 -14.48
C GLY A 29 16.15 -0.39 -15.39
N VAL A 30 15.12 0.43 -15.08
CA VAL A 30 14.80 1.65 -15.83
C VAL A 30 15.98 2.63 -15.82
N LYS A 31 16.62 2.83 -14.66
CA LYS A 31 17.83 3.67 -14.55
C LYS A 31 18.93 3.19 -15.53
N ASN A 32 19.23 1.90 -15.52
CA ASN A 32 20.23 1.33 -16.42
C ASN A 32 19.84 1.50 -17.90
N MET A 33 18.56 1.38 -18.26
CA MET A 33 18.09 1.61 -19.64
C MET A 33 18.35 3.04 -20.10
N ILE A 34 18.20 4.03 -19.21
CA ILE A 34 18.49 5.43 -19.50
C ILE A 34 20.00 5.64 -19.68
N GLU A 35 20.82 5.10 -18.78
CA GLU A 35 22.28 5.16 -18.87
C GLU A 35 22.81 4.53 -20.18
N GLN A 36 22.15 3.47 -20.64
CA GLN A 36 22.44 2.78 -21.91
C GLN A 36 21.80 3.45 -23.14
N GLN A 37 21.13 4.59 -22.99
CA GLN A 37 20.46 5.32 -24.08
C GLN A 37 19.49 4.44 -24.89
N ARG A 38 18.73 3.59 -24.20
CA ARG A 38 17.77 2.69 -24.85
C ARG A 38 16.61 3.46 -25.50
N TYR A 39 15.97 2.79 -26.46
CA TYR A 39 14.84 3.31 -27.21
C TYR A 39 13.69 3.74 -26.27
N CYS A 40 13.23 4.99 -26.43
CA CYS A 40 12.30 5.62 -25.50
C CYS A 40 11.00 4.82 -25.26
N PRO A 41 10.35 4.22 -26.28
CA PRO A 41 9.18 3.38 -26.06
C PRO A 41 9.42 2.21 -25.10
N ASP A 42 10.60 1.59 -25.11
CA ASP A 42 10.91 0.48 -24.19
C ASP A 42 11.02 0.98 -22.74
N ILE A 43 11.60 2.16 -22.55
CA ILE A 43 11.70 2.81 -21.24
C ILE A 43 10.30 3.15 -20.72
N ILE A 44 9.44 3.71 -21.56
CA ILE A 44 8.04 4.01 -21.23
C ILE A 44 7.27 2.73 -20.89
N GLN A 45 7.50 1.65 -21.63
CA GLN A 45 6.89 0.35 -21.35
C GLN A 45 7.32 -0.18 -19.97
N GLN A 46 8.61 -0.07 -19.63
CA GLN A 46 9.06 -0.49 -18.29
C GLN A 46 8.56 0.40 -17.17
N LEU A 47 8.49 1.72 -17.36
CA LEU A 47 7.84 2.62 -16.40
C LEU A 47 6.37 2.26 -16.17
N SER A 48 5.67 1.82 -17.20
CA SER A 48 4.29 1.34 -17.10
C SER A 48 4.20 0.05 -16.28
N ALA A 49 5.16 -0.88 -16.46
CA ALA A 49 5.26 -2.09 -15.65
C ALA A 49 5.56 -1.80 -14.17
N VAL A 50 6.46 -0.84 -13.88
CA VAL A 50 6.75 -0.36 -12.51
C VAL A 50 5.47 0.19 -11.87
N ARG A 51 4.73 1.04 -12.58
CA ARG A 51 3.48 1.64 -12.08
C ARG A 51 2.43 0.57 -11.73
N ALA A 52 2.26 -0.42 -12.60
CA ALA A 52 1.36 -1.54 -12.34
C ALA A 52 1.78 -2.36 -11.10
N ALA A 53 3.07 -2.58 -10.91
CA ALA A 53 3.59 -3.29 -9.74
C ALA A 53 3.38 -2.51 -8.44
N ILE A 54 3.61 -1.19 -8.44
CA ILE A 54 3.31 -0.30 -7.32
C ILE A 54 1.82 -0.34 -6.98
N ARG A 55 0.95 -0.19 -7.98
CA ARG A 55 -0.51 -0.24 -7.79
C ARG A 55 -0.97 -1.56 -7.18
N SER A 56 -0.36 -2.66 -7.62
CA SER A 56 -0.63 -3.99 -7.04
C SER A 56 -0.20 -4.08 -5.57
N LEU A 57 0.95 -3.54 -5.20
CA LEU A 57 1.41 -3.50 -3.81
C LEU A 57 0.49 -2.64 -2.93
N GLU A 58 0.09 -1.46 -3.42
CA GLU A 58 -0.85 -0.58 -2.72
C GLU A 58 -2.17 -1.29 -2.41
N LEU A 59 -2.74 -2.03 -3.37
CA LEU A 59 -3.96 -2.82 -3.18
C LEU A 59 -3.78 -3.91 -2.12
N LYS A 60 -2.65 -4.61 -2.11
CA LYS A 60 -2.38 -5.66 -1.10
C LYS A 60 -2.26 -5.10 0.31
N ILE A 61 -1.59 -3.95 0.46
CA ILE A 61 -1.47 -3.26 1.75
C ILE A 61 -2.86 -2.82 2.22
N LEU A 62 -3.65 -2.23 1.33
CA LEU A 62 -5.01 -1.79 1.63
C LEU A 62 -5.92 -2.95 2.02
N ASP A 63 -5.90 -4.05 1.27
CA ASP A 63 -6.70 -5.25 1.54
C ASP A 63 -6.40 -5.83 2.93
N LYS A 64 -5.10 -5.90 3.29
CA LYS A 64 -4.69 -6.33 4.63
C LYS A 64 -5.12 -5.33 5.72
N HIS A 65 -5.06 -4.03 5.44
CA HIS A 65 -5.54 -3.01 6.38
C HIS A 65 -7.05 -3.14 6.62
N ILE A 66 -7.84 -3.32 5.56
CA ILE A 66 -9.29 -3.53 5.65
C ILE A 66 -9.57 -4.80 6.46
N SER A 67 -8.95 -5.93 6.09
CA SER A 67 -9.17 -7.22 6.73
C SER A 67 -8.86 -7.22 8.22
N ASN A 68 -7.84 -6.48 8.67
CA ASN A 68 -7.47 -6.43 10.09
C ASN A 68 -8.24 -5.33 10.84
N CYS A 69 -8.17 -4.08 10.39
CA CYS A 69 -8.68 -2.93 11.15
C CYS A 69 -10.21 -2.83 11.13
N VAL A 70 -10.87 -3.26 10.05
CA VAL A 70 -12.34 -3.24 9.97
C VAL A 70 -12.90 -4.41 10.76
N SER A 71 -12.39 -5.62 10.57
CA SER A 71 -12.85 -6.81 11.32
C SER A 71 -12.78 -6.59 12.83
N GLU A 72 -11.69 -6.01 13.33
CA GLU A 72 -11.55 -5.66 14.76
C GLU A 72 -12.56 -4.60 15.22
N ALA A 73 -12.86 -3.60 14.41
CA ALA A 73 -13.81 -2.54 14.75
C ALA A 73 -15.27 -3.06 14.79
N PHE A 74 -15.61 -4.00 13.93
CA PHE A 74 -16.94 -4.62 13.90
C PHE A 74 -17.15 -5.60 15.06
N ILE A 75 -16.09 -6.27 15.54
CA ILE A 75 -16.14 -7.13 16.74
C ILE A 75 -16.48 -6.32 18.00
N LYS A 76 -15.99 -5.08 18.12
CA LYS A 76 -16.19 -4.22 19.31
C LYS A 76 -17.59 -3.59 19.42
N GLN A 77 -18.46 -3.77 18.40
CA GLN A 77 -19.85 -3.26 18.33
C GLN A 77 -20.05 -1.75 18.64
N ASP A 78 -19.00 -0.93 18.56
CA ASP A 78 -19.08 0.51 18.73
C ASP A 78 -19.30 1.20 17.37
N LYS A 79 -20.52 1.71 17.15
CA LYS A 79 -20.92 2.36 15.89
C LYS A 79 -20.07 3.59 15.56
N THR A 80 -19.59 4.34 16.56
CA THR A 80 -18.78 5.53 16.34
C THR A 80 -17.38 5.14 15.86
N ILE A 81 -16.78 4.11 16.48
CA ILE A 81 -15.46 3.59 16.06
C ILE A 81 -15.55 2.95 14.67
N GLN A 82 -16.63 2.22 14.38
CA GLN A 82 -16.88 1.63 13.06
C GLN A 82 -16.94 2.71 11.97
N GLN A 83 -17.74 3.77 12.17
CA GLN A 83 -17.86 4.85 11.19
C GLN A 83 -16.52 5.58 10.98
N GLN A 84 -15.77 5.84 12.06
CA GLN A 84 -14.44 6.45 11.94
C GLN A 84 -13.47 5.60 11.11
N LYS A 85 -13.50 4.28 11.28
CA LYS A 85 -12.65 3.34 10.53
C LYS A 85 -13.04 3.24 9.06
N ILE A 86 -14.34 3.25 8.77
CA ILE A 86 -14.85 3.32 7.39
C ILE A 86 -14.40 4.63 6.72
N ASP A 87 -14.55 5.77 7.39
CA ASP A 87 -14.16 7.08 6.85
C ASP A 87 -12.65 7.16 6.59
N GLU A 88 -11.83 6.56 7.46
CA GLU A 88 -10.38 6.43 7.28
C GLU A 88 -10.05 5.69 5.98
N ILE A 89 -10.66 4.52 5.75
CA ILE A 89 -10.43 3.70 4.56
C ILE A 89 -10.94 4.41 3.29
N CYS A 90 -12.12 5.03 3.35
CA CYS A 90 -12.66 5.81 2.24
C CYS A 90 -11.72 6.95 1.83
N LYS A 91 -11.04 7.59 2.78
CA LYS A 91 -10.02 8.62 2.49
C LYS A 91 -8.77 8.03 1.85
N LEU A 92 -8.35 6.83 2.25
CA LEU A 92 -7.20 6.14 1.66
C LEU A 92 -7.49 5.73 0.22
N ILE A 93 -8.64 5.11 -0.06
CA ILE A 93 -9.05 4.70 -1.41
C ILE A 93 -9.08 5.88 -2.38
N LYS A 94 -9.55 7.05 -1.95
CA LYS A 94 -9.59 8.26 -2.80
C LYS A 94 -8.20 8.77 -3.23
N LYS A 95 -7.12 8.32 -2.60
CA LYS A 95 -5.75 8.74 -2.91
C LYS A 95 -5.01 7.79 -3.87
N ILE A 96 -5.60 6.62 -4.16
CA ILE A 96 -4.99 5.55 -4.97
C ILE A 96 -5.70 5.44 -6.32
#